data_AF-A0A401TZH4-F1
#
_entry.id   AF-A0A401TZH4-F1
#
_cell.length_a   1.000
_cell.length_b   1.000
_cell.length_c   1.000
_cell.angle_alpha   90.00
_cell.angle_beta   90.00
_cell.angle_gamma   90.00
#
_symmetry.space_group_name_H-M   'P 1'
#
loop_
_entity.id
_entity.type
_entity.pdbx_description
1 polymer ?
#
loop_
_entity_poly.entity_id
_entity_poly.type
_entity_poly.pdbx_seq_one_letter_code
_entity_poly.pdbx_strand_id
1 'polypeptide(L)'
;GTALFHRSTRQLRLTEAGQQYVHRARGVVADVGDLLSRMGEKQRDLSDHLRVKAPTSLTVARLADAFTIFQRQNRSVKLEIVMIDRPVDPVTEGFDIAIGAFPHSFGGVVDEPLCRLPRLLCASPSYLRKHGTPKHPRDLVDHRCLSFLPTGPEWPFEGPRGRINIQVRPILSSNEGRVLTQSAIAGNGIAL
;
A
#
# COMPACT_ATOMS: atom_id res chain seq x y z
N GLY A 1 32.36 19.85 -1.47
CA GLY A 1 31.04 19.45 -0.97
C GLY A 1 30.14 19.13 -2.15
N THR A 2 29.29 18.12 -2.05
CA THR A 2 28.36 17.71 -3.13
C THR A 2 27.02 18.43 -2.98
N ALA A 3 26.48 18.98 -4.06
CA ALA A 3 25.17 19.61 -4.04
C ALA A 3 24.08 18.53 -3.83
N LEU A 4 23.27 18.67 -2.77
CA LEU A 4 22.17 17.75 -2.47
C LEU A 4 20.80 18.27 -2.95
N PHE A 5 20.72 19.57 -3.22
CA PHE A 5 19.49 20.21 -3.66
C PHE A 5 19.77 21.21 -4.79
N HIS A 6 18.84 21.28 -5.73
CA HIS A 6 18.67 22.42 -6.62
C HIS A 6 17.53 23.29 -6.09
N ARG A 7 17.83 24.56 -5.80
CA ARG A 7 16.84 25.54 -5.38
C ARG A 7 16.58 26.52 -6.51
N SER A 8 15.34 26.61 -6.96
CA SER A 8 14.84 27.75 -7.73
C SER A 8 13.98 28.64 -6.84
N THR A 9 13.61 29.83 -7.32
CA THR A 9 12.71 30.75 -6.60
C THR A 9 11.31 30.19 -6.38
N ARG A 10 10.96 29.05 -7.00
CA ARG A 10 9.64 28.41 -6.89
C ARG A 10 9.66 26.94 -6.41
N GLN A 11 10.78 26.23 -6.45
CA GLN A 11 10.86 24.83 -6.05
C GLN A 11 12.23 24.42 -5.48
N LEU A 12 12.22 23.46 -4.56
CA LEU A 12 13.40 22.74 -4.07
C LEU A 12 13.34 21.29 -4.59
N ARG A 13 14.38 20.85 -5.32
CA ARG A 13 14.49 19.48 -5.82
C ARG A 13 15.76 18.83 -5.32
N LEU A 14 15.71 17.54 -4.99
CA LEU A 14 16.90 16.76 -4.67
C LEU A 14 17.74 16.54 -5.93
N THR A 15 19.07 16.59 -5.79
CA THR A 15 19.99 16.06 -6.80
C THR A 15 20.01 14.53 -6.74
N GLU A 16 20.67 13.86 -7.68
CA GLU A 16 20.89 12.42 -7.63
C GLU A 16 21.61 12.00 -6.32
N ALA A 17 22.66 12.73 -5.95
CA ALA A 17 23.31 12.57 -4.65
C ALA A 17 22.33 12.85 -3.48
N GLY A 18 21.49 13.88 -3.60
CA GLY A 18 20.44 14.17 -2.63
C GLY A 18 19.47 13.00 -2.43
N GLN A 19 19.03 12.36 -3.51
CA GLN A 19 18.16 11.19 -3.46
C GLN A 19 18.86 9.98 -2.82
N GLN A 20 20.16 9.80 -3.12
CA GLN A 20 20.96 8.72 -2.56
C GLN A 20 21.19 8.88 -1.04
N TYR A 21 21.37 10.11 -0.55
CA TYR A 21 21.74 10.36 0.84
C TYR A 21 20.59 10.80 1.76
N VAL A 22 19.52 11.40 1.23
CA VAL A 22 18.39 11.90 2.05
C VAL A 22 17.82 10.82 2.95
N HIS A 23 17.84 9.60 2.45
CA HIS A 23 17.36 8.41 3.08
C HIS A 23 18.17 8.03 4.33
N ARG A 24 19.49 7.86 4.18
CA ARG A 24 20.40 7.63 5.31
C ARG A 24 20.39 8.79 6.30
N ALA A 25 20.32 10.02 5.81
CA ALA A 25 20.25 11.21 6.65
C ALA A 25 18.97 11.24 7.51
N ARG A 26 17.83 10.83 6.95
CA ARG A 26 16.56 10.70 7.71
C ARG A 26 16.67 9.65 8.81
N GLY A 27 17.24 8.48 8.52
CA GLY A 27 17.49 7.44 9.52
C GLY A 27 18.35 7.95 10.67
N VAL A 28 19.48 8.59 10.36
CA VAL A 28 20.37 9.16 11.39
C VAL A 28 19.67 10.23 12.24
N VAL A 29 18.87 11.10 11.62
CA VAL A 29 18.11 12.12 12.36
C VAL A 29 17.05 11.48 13.27
N ALA A 30 16.38 10.43 12.80
CA ALA A 30 15.44 9.66 13.61
C ALA A 30 16.16 8.97 14.78
N ASP A 31 17.29 8.29 14.53
CA ASP A 31 18.09 7.62 15.57
C ASP A 31 18.58 8.60 16.64
N VAL A 32 19.04 9.80 16.24
CA VAL A 32 19.45 10.85 17.18
C VAL A 32 18.24 11.37 17.97
N GLY A 33 17.10 11.56 17.32
CA GLY A 33 15.84 11.93 17.98
C GLY A 33 15.42 10.90 19.04
N ASP A 34 15.50 9.62 18.70
CA ASP A 34 15.23 8.49 19.59
C ASP A 34 16.19 8.46 20.79
N LEU A 35 17.49 8.62 20.55
CA LEU A 35 18.50 8.65 21.60
C LEU A 35 18.27 9.81 22.59
N LEU A 36 18.00 11.01 22.08
CA LEU A 36 17.69 12.17 22.90
C LEU A 36 16.40 11.97 23.71
N SER A 37 15.38 11.35 23.11
CA SER A 37 14.11 11.04 23.77
C SER A 37 14.27 9.99 24.89
N ARG A 38 15.18 9.01 24.71
CA ARG A 38 15.49 7.98 25.71
C ARG A 38 16.34 8.48 26.88
N MET A 39 17.13 9.54 26.68
CA MET A 39 17.95 10.15 27.73
C MET A 39 17.16 11.06 28.67
N GLY A 40 15.97 11.54 28.26
CA GLY A 40 15.05 12.29 29.10
C GLY A 40 14.09 11.38 29.85
N GLU A 41 14.49 10.84 31.01
CA GLU A 41 13.61 9.99 31.82
C GLU A 41 12.33 10.73 32.28
N LYS A 42 11.20 10.42 31.62
CA LYS A 42 9.88 10.28 32.25
C LYS A 42 8.99 9.42 31.34
N GLN A 43 8.79 8.17 31.76
CA GLN A 43 7.55 7.41 31.57
C GLN A 43 6.92 7.41 30.17
N ARG A 44 7.36 6.46 29.32
CA ARG A 44 6.55 5.76 28.28
C ARG A 44 5.30 6.50 27.78
N ASP A 45 5.47 7.69 27.20
CA ASP A 45 4.49 8.17 26.23
C ASP A 45 4.90 7.56 24.89
N LEU A 46 3.93 6.96 24.20
CA LEU A 46 4.07 6.64 22.77
C LEU A 46 4.68 7.87 22.09
N SER A 47 5.64 7.67 21.19
CA SER A 47 6.31 8.75 20.46
C SER A 47 5.32 9.89 20.16
N ASP A 48 5.68 11.14 20.53
CA ASP A 48 4.84 12.34 20.33
C ASP A 48 4.31 12.44 18.90
N HIS A 49 4.96 11.74 17.97
CA HIS A 49 4.56 11.55 16.60
C HIS A 49 4.58 10.06 16.21
N LEU A 50 3.50 9.59 15.58
CA LEU A 50 3.43 8.26 14.96
C LEU A 50 3.14 8.42 13.47
N ARG A 51 4.08 8.01 12.62
CA ARG A 51 3.98 8.09 11.17
C ARG A 51 3.68 6.72 10.57
N VAL A 52 2.47 6.57 10.07
CA VAL A 52 1.93 5.31 9.55
C VAL A 52 1.78 5.37 8.04
N LYS A 53 2.39 4.41 7.35
CA LYS A 53 2.09 4.12 5.95
C LYS A 53 0.93 3.13 5.88
N ALA A 54 -0.05 3.35 4.99
CA ALA A 54 -1.14 2.41 4.77
C ALA A 54 -1.61 2.36 3.30
N PRO A 55 -2.26 1.27 2.82
CA PRO A 55 -2.80 1.20 1.46
C PRO A 55 -4.02 2.12 1.32
N THR A 56 -4.15 2.83 0.19
CA THR A 56 -5.16 3.88 0.00
C THR A 56 -6.57 3.34 0.12
N SER A 57 -6.92 2.33 -0.70
CA SER A 57 -8.27 1.77 -0.74
C SER A 57 -8.66 1.13 0.60
N LEU A 58 -7.73 0.43 1.26
CA LEU A 58 -7.99 -0.20 2.56
C LEU A 58 -8.15 0.84 3.67
N THR A 59 -7.39 1.92 3.61
CA THR A 59 -7.47 3.01 4.59
C THR A 59 -8.85 3.64 4.57
N VAL A 60 -9.31 4.05 3.38
CA VAL A 60 -10.62 4.70 3.24
C VAL A 60 -11.77 3.73 3.51
N ALA A 61 -11.62 2.44 3.17
CA ALA A 61 -12.70 1.46 3.34
C ALA A 61 -12.81 0.87 4.76
N ARG A 62 -11.71 0.81 5.52
CA ARG A 62 -11.62 0.02 6.77
C ARG A 62 -10.76 0.61 7.89
N LEU A 63 -9.61 1.24 7.60
CA LEU A 63 -8.68 1.67 8.66
C LEU A 63 -8.99 3.05 9.26
N ALA A 64 -9.72 3.91 8.54
CA ALA A 64 -10.05 5.25 9.02
C ALA A 64 -10.75 5.25 10.40
N ASP A 65 -11.64 4.29 10.63
CA ASP A 65 -12.33 4.14 11.92
C ASP A 65 -11.36 3.72 13.04
N ALA A 66 -10.44 2.79 12.75
CA ALA A 66 -9.43 2.34 13.70
C ALA A 66 -8.47 3.48 14.08
N PHE A 67 -8.02 4.28 13.11
CA PHE A 67 -7.21 5.46 13.37
C PHE A 67 -7.96 6.51 14.21
N THR A 68 -9.24 6.70 13.94
CA THR A 68 -10.09 7.62 14.71
C THR A 68 -10.23 7.15 16.16
N ILE A 69 -10.47 5.85 16.38
CA ILE A 69 -10.54 5.26 17.73
C ILE A 69 -9.22 5.41 18.46
N PHE A 70 -8.10 5.08 17.80
CA PHE A 70 -6.75 5.22 18.36
C PHE A 70 -6.46 6.67 18.79
N GLN A 71 -6.73 7.65 17.92
CA GLN A 71 -6.49 9.06 18.22
C GLN A 71 -7.35 9.58 19.37
N ARG A 72 -8.59 9.08 19.52
CA ARG A 72 -9.47 9.43 20.64
C ARG A 72 -8.93 8.90 21.98
N GLN A 73 -8.32 7.72 21.97
CA GLN A 73 -7.74 7.07 23.14
C GLN A 73 -6.36 7.63 23.51
N ASN A 74 -5.61 8.14 22.53
CA ASN A 74 -4.23 8.60 22.70
C ASN A 74 -4.10 10.06 22.23
N ARG A 75 -4.62 11.00 23.03
CA ARG A 75 -4.69 12.43 22.64
C ARG A 75 -3.34 13.14 22.58
N SER A 76 -2.32 12.64 23.28
CA SER A 76 -0.95 13.17 23.24
C SER A 76 -0.22 12.82 21.95
N VAL A 77 -0.59 11.73 21.28
CA VAL A 77 0.07 11.25 20.07
C VAL A 77 -0.38 12.06 18.85
N LYS A 78 0.57 12.61 18.09
CA LYS A 78 0.31 13.19 16.77
C LYS A 78 0.41 12.10 15.70
N LEU A 79 -0.74 11.68 15.15
CA LEU A 79 -0.79 10.66 14.11
C LEU A 79 -0.66 11.28 12.70
N GLU A 80 0.38 10.89 11.95
CA GLU A 80 0.52 11.18 10.51
C GLU A 80 0.22 9.90 9.71
N ILE A 81 -0.76 9.96 8.80
CA ILE A 81 -1.13 8.83 7.94
C ILE A 81 -0.76 9.17 6.50
N VAL A 82 0.10 8.36 5.90
CA VAL A 82 0.51 8.49 4.51
C VAL A 82 -0.01 7.30 3.72
N MET A 83 -0.87 7.56 2.74
CA MET A 83 -1.47 6.51 1.90
C MET A 83 -0.57 6.23 0.68
N ILE A 84 -0.05 4.99 0.60
CA ILE A 84 0.91 4.56 -0.43
C ILE A 84 0.58 3.11 -0.85
N ASP A 85 0.37 2.89 -2.15
CA ASP A 85 -0.02 1.59 -2.72
C ASP A 85 1.15 0.73 -3.24
N ARG A 86 2.37 1.05 -2.80
CA ARG A 86 3.58 0.22 -3.02
C ARG A 86 4.14 -0.31 -1.69
N PRO A 87 4.97 -1.36 -1.73
CA PRO A 87 5.80 -1.74 -0.61
C PRO A 87 6.72 -0.57 -0.23
N VAL A 88 6.86 -0.37 1.08
CA VAL A 88 7.67 0.68 1.70
C VAL A 88 8.43 0.01 2.82
N ASP A 89 9.74 0.18 2.83
CA ASP A 89 10.56 -0.24 3.96
C ASP A 89 10.48 0.85 5.04
N PRO A 90 9.85 0.57 6.20
CA PRO A 90 9.58 1.58 7.22
C PRO A 90 10.84 2.19 7.83
N VAL A 91 11.88 1.38 8.10
CA VAL A 91 13.15 1.86 8.66
C VAL A 91 13.78 2.88 7.73
N THR A 92 13.75 2.54 6.46
CA THR A 92 14.49 3.25 5.43
C THR A 92 13.70 4.52 5.02
N GLU A 93 12.38 4.46 4.92
CA GLU A 93 11.53 5.57 4.47
C GLU A 93 10.98 6.45 5.61
N GLY A 94 11.33 6.15 6.86
CA GLY A 94 10.98 6.92 8.05
C GLY A 94 9.51 6.77 8.43
N PHE A 95 9.03 5.52 8.49
CA PHE A 95 7.72 5.17 9.03
C PHE A 95 7.89 4.32 10.28
N ASP A 96 7.05 4.55 11.28
CA ASP A 96 7.02 3.72 12.49
C ASP A 96 6.25 2.42 12.23
N ILE A 97 5.18 2.51 11.42
CA ILE A 97 4.33 1.38 11.03
C ILE A 97 4.09 1.43 9.52
N ALA A 98 4.32 0.31 8.85
CA ALA A 98 3.94 0.12 7.44
C ALA A 98 2.87 -0.96 7.32
N ILE A 99 1.61 -0.54 7.15
CA ILE A 99 0.51 -1.45 6.86
C ILE A 99 0.57 -1.82 5.36
N GLY A 100 0.63 -3.12 5.10
CA GLY A 100 0.64 -3.71 3.76
C GLY A 100 -0.58 -4.58 3.50
N ALA A 101 -0.89 -4.80 2.22
CA ALA A 101 -1.85 -5.80 1.76
C ALA A 101 -1.18 -6.95 0.98
N PHE A 102 0.16 -6.88 0.85
CA PHE A 102 0.98 -7.85 0.13
C PHE A 102 2.16 -8.25 1.01
N PRO A 103 2.60 -9.51 0.94
CA PRO A 103 3.71 -10.00 1.74
C PRO A 103 5.01 -9.36 1.25
N HIS A 104 5.56 -8.45 2.05
CA HIS A 104 6.88 -7.88 1.87
C HIS A 104 7.52 -7.75 3.25
N SER A 105 8.71 -8.32 3.40
CA SER A 105 9.49 -8.25 4.63
C SER A 105 10.74 -7.43 4.35
N PHE A 106 11.17 -6.68 5.34
CA PHE A 106 12.38 -5.86 5.27
C PHE A 106 13.30 -6.23 6.43
N GLY A 107 14.61 -6.11 6.22
CA GLY A 107 15.59 -6.41 7.25
C GLY A 107 15.43 -5.48 8.46
N GLY A 108 15.39 -6.04 9.67
CA GLY A 108 15.19 -5.25 10.89
C GLY A 108 13.75 -4.78 11.13
N VAL A 109 12.79 -5.31 10.36
CA VAL A 109 11.36 -5.04 10.53
C VAL A 109 10.65 -6.27 11.08
N VAL A 110 9.79 -6.07 12.07
CA VAL A 110 8.94 -7.13 12.62
C VAL A 110 7.62 -7.14 11.85
N ASP A 111 7.30 -8.28 11.23
CA ASP A 111 6.04 -8.47 10.51
C ASP A 111 4.97 -9.08 11.43
N GLU A 112 3.86 -8.36 11.64
CA GLU A 112 2.72 -8.83 12.43
C GLU A 112 1.49 -9.05 11.51
N PRO A 113 0.97 -10.29 11.40
CA PRO A 113 -0.20 -10.57 10.57
C PRO A 113 -1.49 -10.04 11.20
N LEU A 114 -2.11 -9.03 10.59
CA LEU A 114 -3.34 -8.41 11.11
C LEU A 114 -4.60 -9.23 10.82
N CYS A 115 -4.83 -9.58 9.54
CA CYS A 115 -5.98 -10.36 9.12
C CYS A 115 -5.76 -10.94 7.71
N ARG A 116 -6.63 -11.87 7.30
CA ARG A 116 -6.67 -12.35 5.92
C ARG A 116 -7.50 -11.39 5.05
N LEU A 117 -6.96 -11.03 3.89
CA LEU A 117 -7.68 -10.28 2.85
C LEU A 117 -7.99 -11.22 1.67
N PRO A 118 -9.19 -11.84 1.62
CA PRO A 118 -9.55 -12.71 0.51
C PRO A 118 -9.70 -11.89 -0.78
N ARG A 119 -9.08 -12.35 -1.86
CA ARG A 119 -9.28 -11.80 -3.21
C ARG A 119 -10.39 -12.59 -3.91
N LEU A 120 -11.30 -11.89 -4.57
CA LEU A 120 -12.45 -12.48 -5.23
C LEU A 120 -12.53 -11.97 -6.66
N LEU A 121 -12.78 -12.87 -7.60
CA LEU A 121 -13.18 -12.48 -8.95
C LEU A 121 -14.61 -11.94 -8.93
N CYS A 122 -14.79 -10.72 -9.41
CA CYS A 122 -16.06 -10.04 -9.41
C CYS A 122 -16.37 -9.47 -10.80
N ALA A 123 -17.62 -9.61 -11.24
CA ALA A 123 -18.14 -8.98 -12.45
C ALA A 123 -19.63 -8.66 -12.25
N SER A 124 -20.15 -7.66 -12.94
CA SER A 124 -21.58 -7.39 -12.85
C SER A 124 -22.42 -8.45 -13.57
N PRO A 125 -23.67 -8.68 -13.13
CA PRO A 125 -24.58 -9.57 -13.83
C PRO A 125 -24.82 -9.17 -15.30
N SER A 126 -24.79 -7.87 -15.62
CA SER A 126 -24.98 -7.38 -16.98
C SER A 126 -23.82 -7.75 -17.89
N TYR A 127 -22.58 -7.73 -17.39
CA TYR A 127 -21.41 -8.21 -18.10
C TYR A 127 -21.50 -9.71 -18.36
N LEU A 128 -21.78 -10.50 -17.32
CA LEU A 128 -21.83 -11.96 -17.42
C LEU A 128 -22.94 -12.46 -18.35
N ARG A 129 -24.09 -11.78 -18.41
CA ARG A 129 -25.16 -12.12 -19.38
C ARG A 129 -24.73 -11.91 -20.84
N LYS A 130 -23.89 -10.92 -21.11
CA LYS A 130 -23.44 -10.58 -22.47
C LYS A 130 -22.22 -11.39 -22.91
N HIS A 131 -21.32 -11.70 -21.98
CA HIS A 131 -20.02 -12.30 -22.27
C HIS A 131 -19.86 -13.74 -21.77
N GLY A 132 -20.86 -14.27 -21.06
CA GLY A 132 -20.78 -15.58 -20.39
C GLY A 132 -20.11 -15.50 -19.03
N THR A 133 -20.21 -16.60 -18.27
CA THR A 133 -19.56 -16.75 -16.96
C THR A 133 -18.36 -17.69 -17.09
N PRO A 134 -17.13 -17.24 -16.77
CA PRO A 134 -15.96 -18.10 -16.71
C PRO A 134 -16.21 -19.33 -15.84
N LYS A 135 -15.88 -20.51 -16.34
CA LYS A 135 -15.98 -21.78 -15.58
C LYS A 135 -14.61 -22.26 -15.13
N HIS A 136 -13.55 -21.77 -15.76
CA HIS A 136 -12.17 -22.09 -15.45
C HIS A 136 -11.30 -20.81 -15.51
N PRO A 137 -10.24 -20.66 -14.68
CA PRO A 137 -9.37 -19.47 -14.71
C PRO A 137 -8.80 -19.13 -16.09
N ARG A 138 -8.56 -20.14 -16.94
CA ARG A 138 -8.07 -19.94 -18.31
C ARG A 138 -9.05 -19.19 -19.22
N ASP A 139 -10.35 -19.24 -18.93
CA ASP A 139 -11.36 -18.54 -19.72
C ASP A 139 -11.18 -17.01 -19.62
N LEU A 140 -10.52 -16.52 -18.56
CA LEU A 140 -10.27 -15.09 -18.35
C LEU A 140 -9.44 -14.44 -19.45
N VAL A 141 -8.67 -15.22 -20.23
CA VAL A 141 -7.89 -14.72 -21.36
C VAL A 141 -8.80 -14.11 -22.45
N ASP A 142 -10.04 -14.62 -22.56
CA ASP A 142 -11.03 -14.18 -23.54
C ASP A 142 -12.02 -13.15 -22.96
N HIS A 143 -11.86 -12.78 -21.68
CA HIS A 143 -12.68 -11.79 -21.01
C HIS A 143 -12.00 -10.42 -20.89
N ARG A 144 -12.82 -9.38 -20.78
CA ARG A 144 -12.36 -8.03 -20.43
C ARG A 144 -11.96 -8.04 -18.96
N CYS A 145 -10.68 -7.82 -18.67
CA CYS A 145 -10.17 -7.82 -17.31
C CYS A 145 -9.84 -6.40 -16.82
N LEU A 146 -10.01 -6.17 -15.52
CA LEU A 146 -9.77 -4.91 -14.83
C LEU A 146 -8.66 -5.17 -13.80
N SER A 147 -7.46 -4.66 -14.02
CA SER A 147 -6.28 -5.04 -13.25
C SER A 147 -5.88 -3.99 -12.21
N PHE A 148 -5.59 -4.45 -11.00
CA PHE A 148 -4.96 -3.62 -9.99
C PHE A 148 -3.46 -3.51 -10.28
N LEU A 149 -2.98 -2.28 -10.50
CA LEU A 149 -1.59 -2.03 -10.90
C LEU A 149 -0.55 -2.60 -9.92
N PRO A 150 -0.72 -2.48 -8.58
CA PRO A 150 0.22 -3.05 -7.62
C PRO A 150 0.40 -4.57 -7.68
N THR A 151 -0.63 -5.33 -8.08
CA THR A 151 -0.52 -6.79 -8.28
C THR A 151 -0.20 -7.18 -9.70
N GLY A 152 -0.38 -6.27 -10.65
CA GLY A 152 -0.20 -6.53 -12.06
C GLY A 152 -1.24 -7.47 -12.68
N PRO A 153 -1.06 -7.79 -13.97
CA PRO A 153 -2.00 -8.57 -14.78
C PRO A 153 -1.80 -10.10 -14.65
N GLU A 154 -0.87 -10.58 -13.85
CA GLU A 154 -0.70 -12.01 -13.59
C GLU A 154 -1.55 -12.42 -12.38
N TRP A 155 -2.64 -13.14 -12.63
CA TRP A 155 -3.62 -13.49 -11.59
C TRP A 155 -3.41 -14.93 -11.10
N PRO A 156 -3.09 -15.14 -9.81
CA PRO A 156 -2.90 -16.45 -9.25
C PRO A 156 -4.22 -17.08 -8.79
N PHE A 157 -4.41 -18.36 -9.09
CA PHE A 157 -5.53 -19.18 -8.65
C PHE A 157 -5.02 -20.50 -8.09
N GLU A 158 -5.80 -21.11 -7.19
CA GLU A 158 -5.56 -22.46 -6.68
C GLU A 158 -6.50 -23.43 -7.40
N GLY A 159 -5.94 -24.51 -7.96
CA GLY A 159 -6.70 -25.57 -8.60
C GLY A 159 -6.35 -26.95 -8.04
N PRO A 160 -7.06 -28.01 -8.48
CA PRO A 160 -6.86 -29.38 -7.97
C PRO A 160 -5.45 -29.93 -8.19
N ARG A 161 -4.72 -29.38 -9.18
CA ARG A 161 -3.35 -29.77 -9.55
C ARG A 161 -2.29 -28.77 -9.06
N GLY A 162 -2.66 -27.89 -8.14
CA GLY A 162 -1.80 -26.83 -7.62
C GLY A 162 -2.13 -25.44 -8.17
N ARG A 163 -1.21 -24.50 -7.94
CA ARG A 163 -1.36 -23.09 -8.31
C ARG A 163 -1.28 -22.91 -9.83
N ILE A 164 -2.18 -22.11 -10.38
CA ILE A 164 -2.18 -21.68 -11.78
C ILE A 164 -2.16 -20.15 -11.83
N ASN A 165 -1.23 -19.59 -12.60
CA ASN A 165 -1.20 -18.16 -12.87
C ASN A 165 -1.79 -17.90 -14.26
N ILE A 166 -2.66 -16.91 -14.39
CA ILE A 166 -3.27 -16.51 -15.66
C ILE A 166 -2.82 -15.09 -15.97
N GLN A 167 -2.13 -14.93 -17.10
CA GLN A 167 -1.82 -13.62 -17.65
C GLN A 167 -3.06 -13.04 -18.34
N VAL A 168 -3.76 -12.12 -17.68
CA VAL A 168 -4.91 -11.46 -18.27
C VAL A 168 -4.49 -10.30 -19.19
N ARG A 169 -5.40 -9.88 -20.06
CA ARG A 169 -5.23 -8.69 -20.91
C ARG A 169 -6.13 -7.57 -20.37
N PRO A 170 -5.63 -6.72 -19.45
CA PRO A 170 -6.48 -5.71 -18.85
C PRO A 170 -6.85 -4.63 -19.85
N ILE A 171 -8.15 -4.33 -19.92
CA ILE A 171 -8.69 -3.19 -20.68
C ILE A 171 -8.66 -1.90 -19.85
N LEU A 172 -8.49 -2.03 -18.53
CA LEU A 172 -8.37 -0.95 -17.57
C LEU A 172 -7.42 -1.41 -16.48
N SER A 173 -6.47 -0.56 -16.12
CA SER A 173 -5.59 -0.77 -14.99
C SER A 173 -5.62 0.45 -14.08
N SER A 174 -5.67 0.25 -12.76
CA SER A 174 -5.65 1.34 -11.78
C SER A 174 -4.92 0.91 -10.51
N ASN A 175 -4.29 1.86 -9.84
CA ASN A 175 -3.74 1.69 -8.51
C ASN A 175 -4.76 2.02 -7.40
N GLU A 176 -6.02 2.29 -7.76
CA GLU A 176 -7.12 2.53 -6.83
C GLU A 176 -8.22 1.49 -7.06
N GLY A 177 -8.44 0.63 -6.06
CA GLY A 177 -9.41 -0.48 -6.15
C GLY A 177 -10.85 -0.02 -6.34
N ARG A 178 -11.23 1.17 -5.87
CA ARG A 178 -12.58 1.73 -6.08
C ARG A 178 -12.88 2.02 -7.55
N VAL A 179 -11.88 2.44 -8.33
CA VAL A 179 -12.05 2.67 -9.78
C VAL A 179 -12.39 1.35 -10.47
N LEU A 180 -11.66 0.27 -10.13
CA LEU A 180 -11.90 -1.06 -10.70
C LEU A 180 -13.25 -1.62 -10.26
N THR A 181 -13.61 -1.44 -8.99
CA THR A 181 -14.91 -1.86 -8.44
C THR A 181 -16.05 -1.17 -9.17
N GLN A 182 -16.00 0.16 -9.34
CA GLN A 182 -17.03 0.90 -10.04
C GLN A 182 -17.14 0.49 -11.52
N SER A 183 -16.00 0.25 -12.17
CA SER A 183 -15.94 -0.24 -13.56
C SER A 183 -16.53 -1.65 -13.71
N ALA A 184 -16.28 -2.54 -12.75
CA ALA A 184 -16.88 -3.88 -12.70
C ALA A 184 -18.40 -3.80 -12.53
N ILE A 185 -18.89 -2.94 -11.61
CA ILE A 185 -20.32 -2.69 -11.39
C ILE A 185 -20.99 -2.17 -12.67
N ALA A 186 -20.34 -1.25 -13.38
CA ALA A 186 -20.79 -0.73 -14.67
C ALA A 186 -20.76 -1.78 -15.81
N GLY A 187 -20.22 -2.97 -15.57
CA GLY A 187 -20.17 -4.06 -16.53
C GLY A 187 -19.09 -3.92 -17.59
N ASN A 188 -17.98 -3.28 -17.25
CA ASN A 188 -16.86 -3.10 -18.17
C ASN A 188 -15.91 -4.31 -18.22
N GLY A 189 -16.03 -5.23 -17.26
CA GLY A 189 -15.19 -6.43 -17.20
C GLY A 189 -15.23 -7.15 -15.85
N ILE A 190 -14.26 -8.05 -15.69
CA ILE A 190 -13.99 -8.84 -14.49
C ILE A 190 -12.84 -8.19 -13.73
N ALA A 191 -12.98 -8.01 -12.43
CA ALA A 191 -11.92 -7.53 -11.53
C ALA A 191 -11.49 -8.64 -10.56
N LEU A 192 -10.25 -8.56 -10.07
CA LEU A 192 -9.69 -9.38 -9.00
C LEU A 192 -9.20 -8.49 -7.85
#